data_AF-A0A9D3ZLG9-F1
#
_entry.id   AF-A0A9D3ZLG9-F1
#
_cell.length_a   1.000
_cell.length_b   1.000
_cell.length_c   1.000
_cell.angle_alpha   90.00
_cell.angle_beta   90.00
_cell.angle_gamma   90.00
#
_symmetry.space_group_name_H-M   'P 1'
#
loop_
_entity.id
_entity.type
_entity.pdbx_description
1 polymer ?
#
loop_
_entity_poly.entity_id
_entity_poly.type
_entity_poly.pdbx_seq_one_letter_code
_entity_poly.pdbx_strand_id
1 'polypeptide(L)'
;MFRIQLTYLQKFKDHERVGTTSRQKQKFTHTTRSKSFACVAEAEELSSGQKVGCLQLFSITHRKKDGSPMTSEAAEIMEKLKDKKAEYEAVASSDSSVNLDDIDNQIITEVLGPERYGRVRFQGFFVNPTQYFGSSSQQYMPSGSQAQAEV
;
A
#
# COMPACT_ATOMS: atom_id res chain seq x y z
N MET A 1 9.19 15.08 -43.57
CA MET A 1 7.94 14.57 -42.96
C MET A 1 8.07 13.13 -42.45
N PHE A 2 8.69 12.19 -43.18
CA PHE A 2 8.83 10.77 -42.79
C PHE A 2 9.65 10.48 -41.51
N ARG A 3 10.72 11.25 -41.22
CA ARG A 3 11.54 11.04 -40.00
C ARG A 3 10.77 11.29 -38.70
N ILE A 4 9.85 12.26 -38.70
CA ILE A 4 9.05 12.63 -37.52
C ILE A 4 8.09 11.50 -37.18
N GLN A 5 7.37 10.97 -38.18
CA GLN A 5 6.46 9.83 -37.99
C GLN A 5 7.18 8.58 -37.48
N LEU A 6 8.38 8.29 -37.99
CA LEU A 6 9.16 7.12 -37.56
C LEU A 6 9.58 7.21 -36.09
N THR A 7 10.06 8.39 -35.65
CA THR A 7 10.42 8.61 -34.23
C THR A 7 9.21 8.55 -33.30
N TYR A 8 8.03 8.97 -33.77
CA TYR A 8 6.80 8.94 -32.98
C TYR A 8 6.31 7.50 -32.78
N LEU A 9 6.35 6.68 -33.85
CA LEU A 9 6.01 5.25 -33.80
C LEU A 9 6.97 4.46 -32.92
N GLN A 10 8.28 4.77 -32.96
CA GLN A 10 9.27 4.13 -32.10
C GLN A 10 8.99 4.43 -30.61
N LYS A 11 8.74 5.70 -30.26
CA LYS A 11 8.36 6.10 -28.89
C LYS A 11 7.09 5.40 -28.40
N PHE A 12 6.07 5.28 -29.25
CA PHE A 12 4.83 4.59 -28.89
C PHE A 12 5.06 3.11 -28.54
N LYS A 13 5.82 2.40 -29.37
CA LYS A 13 6.17 0.99 -29.15
C LYS A 13 6.99 0.79 -27.87
N ASP A 14 7.92 1.71 -27.59
CA ASP A 14 8.71 1.65 -26.36
C ASP A 14 7.85 1.88 -25.11
N HIS A 15 6.90 2.82 -25.16
CA HIS A 15 5.96 3.07 -24.06
C HIS A 15 5.01 1.90 -23.84
N GLU A 16 4.52 1.27 -24.90
CA GLU A 16 3.67 0.08 -24.82
C GLU A 16 4.41 -1.08 -24.14
N ARG A 17 5.65 -1.35 -24.56
CA ARG A 17 6.50 -2.39 -23.95
C ARG A 17 6.77 -2.13 -22.47
N VAL A 18 7.09 -0.88 -22.11
CA VAL A 18 7.29 -0.47 -20.71
C VAL A 18 6.00 -0.63 -19.90
N GLY A 19 4.85 -0.24 -20.46
CA GLY A 19 3.55 -0.40 -19.82
C GLY A 19 3.20 -1.86 -19.56
N THR A 20 3.43 -2.75 -20.53
CA THR A 20 3.12 -4.18 -20.41
C THR A 20 4.04 -4.88 -19.40
N THR A 21 5.34 -4.63 -19.46
CA THR A 21 6.29 -5.17 -18.47
C THR A 21 6.04 -4.63 -17.06
N SER A 22 5.60 -3.37 -16.91
CA SER A 22 5.19 -2.82 -15.60
C SER A 22 3.91 -3.46 -15.08
N ARG A 23 2.90 -3.69 -15.93
CA ARG A 23 1.65 -4.37 -15.56
C ARG A 23 1.89 -5.84 -15.16
N GLN A 24 2.79 -6.54 -15.86
CA GLN A 24 3.19 -7.91 -15.50
C GLN A 24 3.87 -8.00 -14.12
N LYS A 25 4.54 -6.92 -13.68
CA LYS A 25 5.13 -6.82 -12.34
C LYS A 25 4.09 -6.50 -11.25
N GLN A 26 2.86 -6.11 -11.61
CA GLN A 26 1.77 -5.94 -10.67
C GLN A 26 1.17 -7.31 -10.34
N LYS A 27 1.72 -7.96 -9.31
CA LYS A 27 1.33 -9.29 -8.87
C LYS A 27 0.18 -9.30 -7.86
N PHE A 28 -0.09 -8.14 -7.25
CA PHE A 28 -1.13 -7.97 -6.23
C PHE A 28 -2.33 -7.23 -6.80
N THR A 29 -3.39 -8.00 -7.07
CA THR A 29 -4.69 -7.47 -7.50
C THR A 29 -5.71 -7.74 -6.39
N HIS A 30 -6.46 -6.71 -6.01
CA HIS A 30 -7.52 -6.83 -5.02
C HIS A 30 -8.77 -7.54 -5.58
N THR A 31 -9.58 -8.15 -4.71
CA THR A 31 -10.81 -8.89 -5.02
C THR A 31 -12.09 -8.11 -4.77
N THR A 32 -11.97 -6.82 -4.48
CA THR A 32 -13.05 -5.86 -4.21
C THR A 32 -14.09 -5.76 -5.34
N ARG A 33 -13.82 -6.38 -6.50
CA ARG A 33 -14.68 -6.40 -7.70
C ARG A 33 -14.98 -4.96 -8.12
N SER A 34 -16.25 -4.61 -8.29
CA SER A 34 -16.69 -3.26 -8.65
C SER A 34 -16.87 -2.35 -7.43
N LYS A 35 -16.57 -2.83 -6.21
CA LYS A 35 -16.63 -2.00 -5.01
C LYS A 35 -15.29 -1.29 -4.82
N SER A 36 -15.36 -0.02 -4.42
CA SER A 36 -14.18 0.72 -3.97
C SER A 36 -13.70 0.18 -2.61
N PHE A 37 -12.46 0.50 -2.26
CA PHE A 37 -11.93 0.23 -0.92
C PHE A 37 -12.75 0.91 0.18
N ALA A 38 -13.21 2.14 -0.04
CA ALA A 38 -14.05 2.88 0.90
C ALA A 38 -15.38 2.15 1.18
N CYS A 39 -16.05 1.65 0.14
CA CYS A 39 -17.28 0.88 0.30
C CYS A 39 -17.06 -0.45 1.02
N VAL A 40 -15.87 -1.05 0.90
CA VAL A 40 -15.55 -2.29 1.63
C VAL A 40 -15.22 -2.01 3.08
N ALA A 41 -14.48 -0.93 3.37
CA ALA A 41 -14.26 -0.48 4.73
C ALA A 41 -15.60 -0.18 5.42
N GLU A 42 -16.46 0.66 4.83
CA GLU A 42 -17.76 1.01 5.39
C GLU A 42 -18.63 -0.23 5.67
N ALA A 43 -18.70 -1.18 4.72
CA ALA A 43 -19.48 -2.39 4.91
C ALA A 43 -18.97 -3.27 6.07
N GLU A 44 -17.66 -3.30 6.29
CA GLU A 44 -17.03 -4.04 7.38
C GLU A 44 -17.12 -3.27 8.71
N GLU A 45 -17.05 -1.95 8.71
CA GLU A 45 -17.28 -1.12 9.90
C GLU A 45 -18.72 -1.28 10.40
N LEU A 46 -19.68 -1.34 9.47
CA LEU A 46 -21.09 -1.59 9.79
C LEU A 46 -21.33 -3.00 10.36
N SER A 47 -20.56 -4.00 9.92
CA SER A 47 -20.72 -5.39 10.38
C SER A 47 -20.00 -5.65 11.71
N SER A 48 -18.80 -5.07 11.89
CA SER A 48 -17.95 -5.26 13.06
C SER A 48 -18.21 -4.25 14.18
N GLY A 49 -18.79 -3.09 13.86
CA GLY A 49 -18.96 -1.97 14.78
C GLY A 49 -17.65 -1.27 15.16
N GLN A 50 -16.55 -1.60 14.48
CA GLN A 50 -15.21 -1.06 14.74
C GLN A 50 -14.65 -0.43 13.46
N LYS A 51 -13.80 0.58 13.61
CA LYS A 51 -13.09 1.17 12.48
C LYS A 51 -12.16 0.14 11.84
N VAL A 52 -12.14 0.10 10.52
CA VAL A 52 -11.32 -0.86 9.77
C VAL A 52 -9.94 -0.26 9.54
N GLY A 53 -8.94 -0.84 10.20
CA GLY A 53 -7.53 -0.48 10.00
C GLY A 53 -7.01 -0.89 8.62
N CYS A 54 -5.86 -0.33 8.23
CA CYS A 54 -5.25 -0.60 6.93
C CYS A 54 -4.84 -2.08 6.78
N LEU A 55 -4.37 -2.71 7.85
CA LEU A 55 -4.03 -4.14 7.88
C LEU A 55 -5.26 -5.05 7.67
N GLN A 56 -6.38 -4.68 8.30
CA GLN A 56 -7.64 -5.40 8.15
C GLN A 56 -8.20 -5.21 6.74
N LEU A 57 -8.16 -3.99 6.20
CA LEU A 57 -8.59 -3.68 4.85
C LEU A 57 -7.79 -4.47 3.81
N PHE A 58 -6.46 -4.58 3.99
CA PHE A 58 -5.63 -5.44 3.13
C PHE A 58 -6.10 -6.89 3.18
N SER A 59 -6.39 -7.39 4.38
CA SER A 59 -6.81 -8.77 4.58
C SER A 59 -8.12 -9.09 3.86
N ILE A 60 -9.09 -8.18 3.92
CA ILE A 60 -10.40 -8.34 3.27
C ILE A 60 -10.27 -8.24 1.75
N THR A 61 -9.49 -7.27 1.26
CA THR A 61 -9.39 -6.98 -0.17
C THR A 61 -8.48 -7.93 -0.95
N HIS A 62 -7.70 -8.78 -0.28
CA HIS A 62 -6.81 -9.76 -0.92
C HIS A 62 -7.23 -11.21 -0.66
N ARG A 63 -8.47 -11.40 -0.19
CA ARG A 63 -9.13 -12.70 -0.02
C ARG A 63 -10.14 -12.96 -1.12
N LYS A 64 -10.23 -14.21 -1.55
CA LYS A 64 -11.33 -14.71 -2.37
C LYS A 64 -12.63 -14.73 -1.58
N LYS A 65 -13.74 -14.96 -2.27
CA LYS A 65 -15.07 -15.09 -1.65
C LYS A 65 -15.17 -16.28 -0.67
N ASP A 66 -14.35 -17.30 -0.85
CA ASP A 66 -14.24 -18.46 0.04
C ASP A 66 -13.37 -18.16 1.29
N GLY A 67 -12.81 -16.96 1.41
CA GLY A 67 -11.94 -16.55 2.51
C GLY A 67 -10.47 -16.96 2.34
N SER A 68 -10.12 -17.71 1.29
CA SER A 68 -8.73 -18.09 1.00
C SER A 68 -7.94 -16.91 0.42
N PRO A 69 -6.62 -16.83 0.65
CA PRO A 69 -5.77 -15.81 0.02
C PRO A 69 -5.74 -15.99 -1.50
N MET A 70 -5.63 -14.88 -2.24
CA MET A 70 -5.60 -14.91 -3.71
C MET A 70 -4.40 -15.66 -4.28
N THR A 71 -3.23 -15.49 -3.68
CA THR A 71 -1.95 -16.09 -4.08
C THR A 71 -1.18 -16.54 -2.84
N SER A 72 -0.19 -17.43 -3.02
CA SER A 72 0.72 -17.81 -1.93
C SER A 72 1.50 -16.60 -1.40
N GLU A 73 1.93 -15.70 -2.27
CA GLU A 73 2.62 -14.46 -1.90
C GLU A 73 1.74 -13.56 -1.02
N ALA A 74 0.44 -13.47 -1.32
CA ALA A 74 -0.52 -12.77 -0.46
C ALA A 74 -0.67 -13.45 0.90
N ALA A 75 -0.71 -14.78 0.93
CA ALA A 75 -0.76 -15.54 2.17
C ALA A 75 0.45 -15.23 3.07
N GLU A 76 1.66 -15.29 2.51
CA GLU A 76 2.91 -14.99 3.22
C GLU A 76 2.93 -13.55 3.78
N ILE A 77 2.47 -12.58 2.99
CA ILE A 77 2.40 -11.18 3.45
C ILE A 77 1.37 -11.05 4.58
N MET A 78 0.19 -11.65 4.44
CA MET A 78 -0.85 -11.59 5.46
C MET A 78 -0.39 -12.23 6.78
N GLU A 79 0.39 -13.31 6.72
CA GLU A 79 1.00 -13.94 7.90
C GLU A 79 2.00 -13.00 8.56
N LYS A 80 2.96 -12.46 7.80
CA LYS A 80 3.94 -11.49 8.31
C LYS A 80 3.30 -10.26 8.95
N LEU A 81 2.24 -9.73 8.35
CA LEU A 81 1.50 -8.58 8.89
C LEU A 81 0.80 -8.93 10.22
N LYS A 82 0.25 -10.14 10.34
CA LYS A 82 -0.38 -10.61 11.59
C LYS A 82 0.64 -10.82 12.69
N ASP A 83 1.77 -11.46 12.39
CA ASP A 83 2.84 -11.69 13.36
C ASP A 83 3.38 -10.38 13.90
N LYS A 84 3.62 -9.41 13.01
CA LYS A 84 4.08 -8.07 13.38
C LYS A 84 3.05 -7.31 14.22
N LYS A 85 1.77 -7.41 13.87
CA LYS A 85 0.69 -6.80 14.67
C LYS A 85 0.67 -7.36 16.10
N ALA A 86 0.82 -8.68 16.26
CA ALA A 86 0.88 -9.31 17.57
C ALA A 86 2.13 -8.89 18.36
N GLU A 87 3.29 -8.77 17.70
CA GLU A 87 4.54 -8.25 18.29
C GLU A 87 4.34 -6.82 18.83
N TYR A 88 3.79 -5.93 18.01
CA TYR A 88 3.55 -4.54 18.40
C TYR A 88 2.45 -4.40 19.46
N GLU A 89 1.37 -5.19 19.41
CA GLU A 89 0.34 -5.18 20.47
C GLU A 89 0.90 -5.63 21.82
N ALA A 90 1.81 -6.62 21.84
CA ALA A 90 2.49 -7.05 23.05
C ALA A 90 3.38 -5.94 23.65
N VAL A 91 4.04 -5.15 22.79
CA VAL A 91 4.90 -4.03 23.20
C VAL A 91 4.07 -2.80 23.61
N ALA A 92 3.02 -2.46 22.86
CA ALA A 92 2.14 -1.31 23.12
C ALA A 92 1.37 -1.45 24.45
N SER A 93 1.22 -2.66 24.98
CA SER A 93 0.74 -2.91 26.35
C SER A 93 1.58 -2.18 27.42
N SER A 94 2.80 -1.73 27.11
CA SER A 94 3.67 -0.94 28.00
C SER A 94 3.63 0.57 27.77
N ASP A 95 3.28 1.08 26.59
CA ASP A 95 3.35 2.52 26.24
C ASP A 95 1.99 3.03 25.76
N SER A 96 1.25 3.70 26.64
CA SER A 96 -0.15 4.12 26.41
C SER A 96 -0.33 5.32 25.46
N SER A 97 0.70 5.73 24.73
CA SER A 97 0.70 6.95 23.89
C SER A 97 0.76 6.71 22.39
N VAL A 98 0.89 5.44 21.97
CA VAL A 98 1.10 5.11 20.56
C VAL A 98 -0.23 5.08 19.80
N ASN A 99 -0.35 5.86 18.72
CA ASN A 99 -1.53 5.90 17.86
C ASN A 99 -1.61 4.60 17.03
N LEU A 100 -2.75 3.89 17.11
CA LEU A 100 -3.01 2.63 16.37
C LEU A 100 -2.77 2.75 14.85
N ASP A 101 -3.15 3.87 14.24
CA ASP A 101 -2.93 4.09 12.80
C ASP A 101 -1.44 4.24 12.46
N ASP A 102 -0.64 4.76 13.40
CA ASP A 102 0.81 4.92 13.26
C ASP A 102 1.52 3.56 13.35
N ILE A 103 1.04 2.68 14.23
CA ILE A 103 1.52 1.29 14.36
C ILE A 103 1.25 0.51 13.07
N ASP A 104 0.02 0.59 12.53
CA ASP A 104 -0.34 -0.07 11.28
C ASP A 104 0.60 0.37 10.14
N ASN A 105 0.83 1.69 9.99
CA ASN A 105 1.72 2.23 8.97
C ASN A 105 3.18 1.80 9.14
N GLN A 106 3.66 1.69 10.39
CA GLN A 106 4.98 1.18 10.71
C GLN A 106 5.13 -0.29 10.32
N ILE A 107 4.18 -1.14 10.71
CA ILE A 107 4.15 -2.57 10.36
C ILE A 107 4.15 -2.76 8.84
N ILE A 108 3.31 -2.00 8.12
CA ILE A 108 3.25 -2.06 6.66
C ILE A 108 4.61 -1.69 6.05
N THR A 109 5.29 -0.69 6.62
CA THR A 109 6.60 -0.26 6.14
C THR A 109 7.68 -1.30 6.36
N GLU A 110 7.65 -2.02 7.48
CA GLU A 110 8.57 -3.14 7.73
C GLU A 110 8.33 -4.32 6.77
N VAL A 111 7.07 -4.70 6.54
CA VAL A 111 6.75 -5.90 5.75
C VAL A 111 6.87 -5.66 4.25
N LEU A 112 6.46 -4.49 3.75
CA LEU A 112 6.39 -4.19 2.32
C LEU A 112 7.43 -3.18 1.83
N GLY A 113 8.20 -2.60 2.74
CA GLY A 113 9.17 -1.55 2.46
C GLY A 113 8.53 -0.17 2.27
N PRO A 114 9.32 0.92 2.31
CA PRO A 114 8.87 2.32 2.27
C PRO A 114 7.93 2.64 1.10
N GLU A 115 6.95 3.50 1.33
CA GLU A 115 6.01 3.96 0.31
C GLU A 115 6.79 4.75 -0.76
N ARG A 116 6.50 4.49 -2.04
CA ARG A 116 7.23 5.10 -3.14
C ARG A 116 6.44 6.28 -3.70
N TYR A 117 7.17 7.31 -4.11
CA TYR A 117 6.59 8.53 -4.68
C TYR A 117 5.54 8.22 -5.77
N GLY A 118 4.35 8.81 -5.62
CA GLY A 118 3.24 8.70 -6.56
C GLY A 118 2.42 7.40 -6.47
N ARG A 119 2.59 6.59 -5.42
CA ARG A 119 1.82 5.35 -5.23
C ARG A 119 1.38 5.20 -3.79
N VAL A 120 0.11 4.89 -3.57
CA VAL A 120 -0.44 4.44 -2.28
C VAL A 120 -0.31 2.92 -2.18
N ARG A 121 0.28 2.42 -1.11
CA ARG A 121 0.37 0.98 -0.84
C ARG A 121 -1.04 0.37 -0.81
N PHE A 122 -1.16 -0.90 -1.23
CA PHE A 122 -2.41 -1.69 -1.23
C PHE A 122 -3.54 -1.28 -2.16
N GLN A 123 -3.55 -0.05 -2.68
CA GLN A 123 -4.60 0.42 -3.60
C GLN A 123 -4.28 0.26 -5.09
N GLY A 124 -3.05 -0.14 -5.42
CA GLY A 124 -2.60 -0.36 -6.79
C GLY A 124 -1.82 0.81 -7.38
N PHE A 125 -1.63 0.79 -8.70
CA PHE A 125 -0.97 1.87 -9.43
C PHE A 125 -1.96 3.00 -9.73
N PHE A 126 -1.53 4.26 -9.66
CA PHE A 126 -2.25 5.53 -9.92
C PHE A 126 -2.90 6.28 -8.76
N VAL A 127 -3.08 5.70 -7.58
CA VAL A 127 -3.47 6.51 -6.41
C VAL A 127 -2.21 7.11 -5.81
N ASN A 128 -2.10 8.43 -5.72
CA ASN A 128 -1.02 9.08 -4.99
C ASN A 128 -1.47 9.48 -3.56
N PRO A 129 -0.56 9.55 -2.58
CA PRO A 129 -0.91 9.90 -1.21
C PRO A 129 -1.72 11.21 -1.10
N THR A 130 -1.46 12.17 -1.98
CA THR A 130 -2.16 13.46 -2.05
C THR A 130 -3.64 13.33 -2.42
N GLN A 131 -4.02 12.38 -3.27
CA GLN A 131 -5.41 12.12 -3.66
C GLN A 131 -6.17 11.30 -2.64
N TYR A 132 -5.47 10.45 -1.87
CA TYR A 132 -6.10 9.56 -0.89
C TYR A 132 -6.19 10.18 0.50
N PHE A 133 -5.06 10.69 1.02
CA PHE A 133 -4.97 11.29 2.35
C PHE A 133 -5.24 12.81 2.34
N GLY A 134 -5.34 13.43 1.16
CA GLY A 134 -5.41 14.87 0.99
C GLY A 134 -4.04 15.56 1.07
N SER A 135 -4.05 16.89 0.90
CA SER A 135 -2.84 17.74 0.82
C SER A 135 -2.01 17.82 2.12
N SER A 136 -2.43 17.16 3.20
CA SER A 136 -1.74 17.16 4.51
C SER A 136 -0.66 16.09 4.65
N SER A 137 -0.45 15.20 3.66
CA SER A 137 0.46 14.04 3.76
C SER A 137 1.97 14.35 3.66
N GLN A 138 2.43 15.59 3.86
CA GLN A 138 3.86 15.92 3.87
C GLN A 138 4.63 15.43 5.12
N GLN A 139 4.04 14.66 6.02
CA GLN A 139 4.67 14.32 7.31
C GLN A 139 5.41 12.98 7.39
N TYR A 140 5.95 12.46 6.29
CA TYR A 140 6.93 11.38 6.41
C TYR A 140 8.13 11.58 5.48
N MET A 141 8.96 12.55 5.84
CA MET A 141 10.39 12.54 5.52
C MET A 141 11.10 12.00 6.77
N PRO A 142 11.95 10.96 6.69
CA PRO A 142 12.89 10.73 7.77
C PRO A 142 13.83 11.94 7.78
N SER A 143 13.84 12.68 8.88
CA SER A 143 14.79 13.76 9.10
C SER A 143 16.20 13.19 8.89
N GLY A 144 16.84 13.61 7.80
CA GLY A 144 18.25 13.34 7.58
C GLY A 144 19.04 13.85 8.77
N SER A 145 19.81 12.94 9.37
CA SER A 145 20.71 13.19 10.48
C SER A 145 21.58 14.42 10.19
N GLN A 146 21.42 15.44 11.03
CA GLN A 146 22.30 16.60 11.09
C GLN A 146 23.65 16.11 11.64
N ALA A 147 24.60 15.87 10.75
CA ALA A 147 25.98 15.60 11.15
C ALA A 147 26.51 16.83 11.91
N GLN A 148 26.94 16.60 13.15
CA GLN A 148 27.63 17.61 13.94
C GLN A 148 28.95 17.97 13.25
N ALA A 149 29.18 19.25 13.07
CA ALA A 149 30.52 19.78 12.80
C ALA A 149 31.34 19.62 14.09
N GLU A 150 32.43 18.87 14.01
CA GLU A 150 33.49 18.92 15.01
C GLU A 150 34.48 20.03 14.64
N VAL A 151 35.08 20.61 15.68
CA VAL A 151 35.75 21.91 15.82
C VAL A 151 36.98 22.11 14.94
#